data_AF-A0A7C7BSB4-F1
#
_entry.id   AF-A0A7C7BSB4-F1
#
_cell.length_a   1.000
_cell.length_b   1.000
_cell.length_c   1.000
_cell.angle_alpha   90.00
_cell.angle_beta   90.00
_cell.angle_gamma   90.00
#
_symmetry.space_group_name_H-M   'P 1'
#
loop_
_entity.id
_entity.type
_entity.pdbx_description
1 polymer ?
#
loop_
_entity_poly.entity_id
_entity_poly.type
_entity_poly.pdbx_seq_one_letter_code
_entity_poly.pdbx_strand_id
1 'polypeptide(L)'
;MIKPNRQKTTITLDPENVETAKKNCKKKQISLSRLIDNYLVFFNEPKLYCFNCGESFESGDADVCPQCSYVTCSHCDACGCDLSSETRQAIFYMRKVYEDLLSGRIK
;
A
#
# COMPACT_ATOMS: atom_id res chain seq x y z
N MET A 1 18.64 6.35 24.40
CA MET A 1 18.10 5.87 23.11
C MET A 1 17.24 4.64 23.38
N ILE A 2 15.93 4.75 23.26
CA ILE A 2 15.03 3.60 23.42
C ILE A 2 15.23 2.73 22.19
N LYS A 3 15.78 1.51 22.35
CA LYS A 3 15.84 0.56 21.23
C LYS A 3 14.39 0.20 20.87
N PRO A 4 13.97 0.33 19.60
CA PRO A 4 12.64 -0.11 19.20
C PRO A 4 12.51 -1.59 19.56
N ASN A 5 11.40 -1.94 20.20
CA ASN A 5 11.10 -3.33 20.56
C ASN A 5 10.96 -4.12 19.26
N ARG A 6 11.89 -5.06 19.01
CA ARG A 6 11.91 -5.88 17.79
C ARG A 6 11.75 -7.35 18.17
N GLN A 7 10.72 -7.98 17.64
CA GLN A 7 10.50 -9.42 17.78
C GLN A 7 11.23 -10.16 16.65
N LYS A 8 11.97 -11.22 17.01
CA LYS A 8 12.49 -12.17 16.01
C LYS A 8 11.39 -13.16 15.66
N THR A 9 11.09 -13.27 14.38
CA THR A 9 10.07 -14.18 13.85
C THR A 9 10.69 -15.07 12.79
N THR A 10 10.36 -16.36 12.83
CA THR A 10 10.73 -17.33 11.77
C THR A 10 9.57 -17.45 10.80
N ILE A 11 9.81 -17.16 9.52
CA ILE A 11 8.83 -17.27 8.44
C ILE A 11 9.42 -18.13 7.32
N THR A 12 8.58 -18.99 6.73
CA THR A 12 8.96 -19.81 5.58
C THR A 12 8.71 -19.01 4.31
N LEU A 13 9.75 -18.81 3.51
CA LEU A 13 9.69 -18.07 2.25
C LEU A 13 10.44 -18.86 1.16
N ASP A 14 10.08 -18.62 -0.09
CA ASP A 14 10.82 -19.14 -1.23
C ASP A 14 12.27 -18.61 -1.21
N PRO A 15 13.29 -19.49 -1.27
CA PRO A 15 14.69 -19.10 -1.19
C PRO A 15 15.14 -18.19 -2.35
N GLU A 16 14.60 -18.37 -3.55
CA GLU A 16 14.95 -17.54 -4.72
C GLU A 16 14.42 -16.11 -4.55
N ASN A 17 13.20 -15.97 -4.02
CA ASN A 17 12.62 -14.68 -3.70
C ASN A 17 13.41 -13.97 -2.61
N VAL A 18 13.85 -14.68 -1.56
CA VAL A 18 14.66 -14.11 -0.48
C VAL A 18 16.01 -13.59 -0.99
N GLU A 19 16.71 -14.36 -1.82
CA GLU A 19 18.00 -13.94 -2.36
C GLU A 19 17.88 -12.75 -3.31
N THR A 20 16.85 -12.75 -4.17
CA THR A 20 16.57 -11.63 -5.07
C THR A 20 16.18 -10.37 -4.29
N ALA A 21 15.33 -10.51 -3.27
CA ALA A 21 14.94 -9.41 -2.39
C ALA A 21 16.16 -8.82 -1.66
N LYS A 22 17.07 -9.65 -1.12
CA LYS A 22 18.31 -9.18 -0.48
C LYS A 22 19.19 -8.37 -1.45
N LYS A 23 19.35 -8.83 -2.70
CA LYS A 23 20.10 -8.09 -3.73
C LYS A 23 19.47 -6.72 -4.00
N ASN A 24 18.14 -6.67 -4.16
CA ASN A 24 17.42 -5.42 -4.39
C ASN A 24 17.44 -4.48 -3.17
N CYS A 25 17.35 -5.03 -1.97
CA CYS A 25 17.48 -4.29 -0.72
C CYS A 25 18.85 -3.59 -0.60
N LYS A 26 19.94 -4.29 -0.96
CA LYS A 26 21.30 -3.70 -1.01
C LYS A 26 21.37 -2.51 -1.97
N LYS A 27 20.81 -2.64 -3.18
CA LYS A 27 20.76 -1.54 -4.17
C LYS A 27 20.00 -0.33 -3.65
N LYS A 28 18.91 -0.56 -2.93
CA LYS A 28 18.04 0.48 -2.33
C LYS A 28 18.50 0.95 -0.95
N GLN A 29 19.64 0.46 -0.44
CA GLN A 29 20.16 0.76 0.90
C GLN A 29 19.15 0.53 2.04
N ILE A 30 18.32 -0.52 1.93
CA ILE A 30 17.40 -0.95 2.97
C ILE A 30 17.72 -2.37 3.45
N SER A 31 17.29 -2.73 4.65
CA SER A 31 17.38 -4.11 5.14
C SER A 31 16.13 -4.90 4.77
N LEU A 32 16.27 -6.22 4.63
CA LEU A 32 15.12 -7.11 4.40
C LEU A 32 14.10 -7.01 5.55
N SER A 33 14.58 -6.91 6.79
CA SER A 33 13.70 -6.70 7.96
C SER A 33 12.90 -5.41 7.84
N ARG A 34 13.52 -4.29 7.42
CA ARG A 34 12.79 -3.02 7.20
C ARG A 34 11.75 -3.13 6.09
N LEU A 35 12.04 -3.86 5.01
CA LEU A 35 11.08 -4.08 3.94
C LEU A 35 9.85 -4.85 4.43
N ILE A 36 10.07 -5.95 5.15
CA ILE A 36 8.99 -6.78 5.70
C ILE A 36 8.20 -6.00 6.76
N ASP A 37 8.88 -5.28 7.64
CA ASP A 37 8.24 -4.48 8.68
C ASP A 37 7.37 -3.37 8.07
N ASN A 38 7.87 -2.65 7.05
CA ASN A 38 7.08 -1.67 6.30
C ASN A 38 5.85 -2.31 5.62
N TYR A 39 6.00 -3.51 5.06
CA TYR A 39 4.88 -4.23 4.46
C TYR A 39 3.84 -4.58 5.53
N LEU A 40 4.25 -5.08 6.70
CA LEU A 40 3.34 -5.41 7.80
C LEU A 40 2.63 -4.16 8.36
N VAL A 41 3.34 -3.04 8.50
CA VAL A 41 2.73 -1.75 8.90
C VAL A 41 1.64 -1.37 7.91
N PHE A 42 1.95 -1.38 6.61
CA PHE A 42 0.98 -1.04 5.57
C PHE A 42 -0.17 -2.06 5.46
N PHE A 43 0.10 -3.35 5.70
CA PHE A 43 -0.91 -4.40 5.69
C PHE A 43 -1.90 -4.24 6.85
N ASN A 44 -1.44 -3.81 8.03
CA ASN A 44 -2.29 -3.58 9.19
C ASN A 44 -3.05 -2.24 9.09
N GLU A 45 -2.40 -1.19 8.59
CA GLU A 45 -2.92 0.17 8.51
C GLU A 45 -2.58 0.76 7.13
N PRO A 46 -3.39 0.48 6.09
CA PRO A 46 -3.07 0.90 4.74
C PRO A 46 -3.28 2.40 4.59
N LYS A 47 -2.22 3.10 4.22
CA LYS A 47 -2.26 4.56 3.96
C LYS A 47 -2.35 4.83 2.47
N LEU A 48 -3.42 5.47 2.06
CA LEU A 48 -3.65 5.90 0.69
C LEU A 48 -3.39 7.40 0.56
N TYR A 49 -2.97 7.83 -0.62
CA TYR A 49 -2.87 9.24 -0.96
C TYR A 49 -4.00 9.62 -1.91
N CYS A 50 -4.66 10.73 -1.64
CA CYS A 50 -5.69 11.25 -2.54
C CYS A 50 -5.04 11.71 -3.85
N PHE A 51 -5.54 11.23 -4.99
CA PHE A 51 -5.08 11.69 -6.31
C PHE A 51 -5.45 13.15 -6.59
N ASN A 52 -6.42 13.72 -5.87
CA ASN A 52 -6.91 15.08 -6.06
C ASN A 52 -6.18 16.08 -5.15
N CYS A 53 -6.26 15.92 -3.82
CA CYS A 53 -5.66 16.86 -2.88
C CYS A 53 -4.25 16.47 -2.40
N GLY A 54 -3.78 15.25 -2.68
CA GLY A 54 -2.46 14.77 -2.26
C GLY A 54 -2.35 14.38 -0.78
N GLU A 55 -3.39 14.59 0.03
CA GLU A 55 -3.38 14.21 1.44
C GLU A 55 -3.41 12.70 1.63
N SER A 56 -2.72 12.23 2.67
CA SER A 56 -2.77 10.82 3.07
C SER A 56 -3.92 10.55 4.03
N PHE A 57 -4.57 9.41 3.90
CA PHE A 57 -5.61 8.94 4.79
C PHE A 57 -5.59 7.41 4.91
N GLU A 58 -6.15 6.89 6.00
CA GLU A 58 -6.21 5.45 6.27
C GLU A 58 -7.40 4.86 5.52
N SER A 59 -7.20 3.72 4.85
CA SER A 59 -8.26 3.11 4.03
C SER A 59 -9.38 2.50 4.88
N GLY A 60 -9.05 1.94 6.06
CA GLY A 60 -10.01 1.23 6.91
C GLY A 60 -11.21 2.05 7.38
N ASP A 61 -11.08 3.38 7.43
CA ASP A 61 -12.15 4.32 7.83
C ASP A 61 -12.80 5.05 6.64
N ALA A 62 -12.34 4.81 5.41
CA ALA A 62 -12.74 5.58 4.26
C ALA A 62 -13.87 4.89 3.49
N ASP A 63 -14.98 5.62 3.30
CA ASP A 63 -16.13 5.12 2.55
C ASP A 63 -15.76 4.78 1.10
N VAL A 64 -16.29 3.67 0.60
CA VAL A 64 -16.14 3.30 -0.81
C VAL A 64 -17.32 3.85 -1.60
N CYS A 65 -17.06 4.65 -2.62
CA CYS A 65 -18.09 5.19 -3.50
C CYS A 65 -18.86 4.04 -4.19
N PRO A 66 -20.20 3.98 -4.07
CA PRO A 66 -20.98 2.89 -4.65
C PRO A 66 -21.04 2.94 -6.18
N GLN A 67 -20.77 4.11 -6.79
CA GLN A 67 -20.83 4.28 -8.24
C GLN A 67 -19.53 3.86 -8.94
N CYS A 68 -18.38 4.25 -8.40
CA CYS A 68 -17.07 4.00 -9.03
C CYS A 68 -16.18 3.00 -8.28
N SER A 69 -16.61 2.49 -7.12
CA SER A 69 -15.87 1.55 -6.27
C SER A 69 -14.49 2.05 -5.80
N TYR A 70 -14.26 3.37 -5.87
CA TYR A 70 -13.08 4.01 -5.30
C TYR A 70 -13.31 4.40 -3.86
N VAL A 71 -12.22 4.36 -3.10
CA VAL A 71 -12.18 4.94 -1.76
C VAL A 71 -12.34 6.46 -1.88
N THR A 72 -13.31 7.00 -1.15
CA THR A 72 -13.59 8.43 -1.06
C THR A 72 -12.57 9.08 -0.13
N CYS A 73 -12.01 10.21 -0.54
CA CYS A 73 -11.03 10.91 0.29
C CYS A 73 -11.70 11.54 1.53
N SER A 74 -11.22 11.21 2.72
CA SER A 74 -11.73 11.78 3.99
C SER A 74 -11.47 13.29 4.17
N HIS A 75 -10.67 13.91 3.29
CA HIS A 75 -10.26 15.32 3.40
C HIS A 75 -10.94 16.23 2.38
N CYS A 76 -11.33 15.72 1.21
CA CYS A 76 -11.92 16.53 0.14
C CYS A 76 -13.13 15.87 -0.55
N ASP A 77 -13.57 14.71 -0.06
CA ASP A 77 -14.69 13.92 -0.57
C ASP A 77 -14.60 13.48 -2.04
N ALA A 78 -13.46 13.74 -2.69
CA ALA A 78 -13.23 13.36 -4.07
C ALA A 78 -13.14 11.83 -4.19
N CYS A 79 -13.73 11.31 -5.27
CA CYS A 79 -13.62 9.91 -5.66
C CYS A 79 -13.46 9.81 -7.19
N GLY A 80 -13.42 8.59 -7.72
CA GLY A 80 -13.22 8.38 -9.15
C GLY A 80 -14.30 9.04 -10.03
N CYS A 81 -15.48 9.39 -9.49
CA CYS A 81 -16.57 10.02 -10.24
C CYS A 81 -16.18 11.36 -10.88
N ASP A 82 -15.28 12.12 -10.26
CA ASP A 82 -14.85 13.44 -10.74
C ASP A 82 -13.80 13.39 -11.87
N LEU A 83 -13.37 12.17 -12.22
CA LEU A 83 -12.32 11.95 -13.20
C LEU A 83 -12.87 11.56 -14.57
N SER A 84 -12.11 11.88 -15.62
CA SER A 84 -12.36 11.34 -16.96
C SER A 84 -12.22 9.81 -16.96
N SER A 85 -12.81 9.17 -17.97
CA SER A 85 -12.72 7.72 -18.18
C SER A 85 -11.28 7.21 -18.18
N GLU A 86 -10.41 7.90 -18.91
CA GLU A 86 -9.01 7.52 -19.10
C GLU A 86 -8.24 7.65 -17.79
N THR A 87 -8.44 8.74 -17.04
CA THR A 87 -7.79 8.94 -15.74
C THR A 87 -8.27 7.91 -14.72
N ARG A 88 -9.59 7.64 -14.66
CA ARG A 88 -10.15 6.63 -13.76
C ARG A 88 -9.59 5.23 -14.04
N GLN A 89 -9.40 4.89 -15.31
CA GLN A 89 -8.79 3.62 -15.72
C GLN A 89 -7.30 3.56 -15.34
N ALA A 90 -6.54 4.64 -15.56
CA ALA A 90 -5.14 4.70 -15.18
C ALA A 90 -4.94 4.51 -13.67
N ILE A 91 -5.73 5.21 -12.84
CA ILE A 91 -5.67 5.05 -11.38
C ILE A 91 -6.09 3.63 -10.98
N PHE A 92 -7.00 2.98 -11.72
CA PHE A 92 -7.48 1.66 -11.35
C PHE A 92 -6.36 0.63 -11.51
N TYR A 93 -5.63 0.70 -12.63
CA TYR A 93 -4.47 -0.16 -12.83
C TYR A 93 -3.34 0.15 -11.85
N MET A 94 -3.12 1.42 -11.48
CA MET A 94 -2.17 1.77 -10.43
C MET A 94 -2.56 1.16 -9.08
N ARG A 95 -3.84 1.22 -8.71
CA ARG A 95 -4.36 0.58 -7.48
C ARG A 95 -4.20 -0.93 -7.54
N LYS A 96 -4.49 -1.56 -8.67
CA LYS A 96 -4.42 -3.02 -8.86
C LYS A 96 -3.03 -3.58 -8.55
N VAL A 97 -1.96 -2.87 -8.89
CA VAL A 97 -0.59 -3.27 -8.52
C VAL A 97 -0.42 -3.43 -7.02
N TYR A 98 -1.05 -2.55 -6.22
CA TYR A 98 -1.02 -2.66 -4.76
C TYR A 98 -1.93 -3.77 -4.23
N GLU A 99 -3.08 -4.01 -4.87
CA GLU A 99 -3.97 -5.14 -4.51
C GLU A 99 -3.30 -6.50 -4.77
N ASP A 100 -2.59 -6.62 -5.90
CA ASP A 100 -1.78 -7.80 -6.22
C ASP A 100 -0.65 -7.98 -5.20
N LEU A 101 -0.01 -6.89 -4.76
CA LEU A 101 1.02 -6.92 -3.71
C LEU A 101 0.45 -7.37 -2.35
N LEU A 102 -0.75 -6.92 -2.00
CA LEU A 102 -1.42 -7.24 -0.73
C LEU A 102 -2.14 -8.59 -0.74
N SER A 103 -2.23 -9.26 -1.89
CA SER A 103 -3.03 -10.48 -2.08
C SER A 103 -4.52 -10.29 -1.73
N GLY A 104 -5.07 -9.10 -1.99
CA GLY A 104 -6.46 -8.76 -1.65
C GLY A 104 -6.84 -7.32 -2.00
N ARG A 105 -8.15 -7.01 -1.93
CA ARG A 105 -8.62 -5.63 -2.12
C ARG A 105 -8.12 -4.75 -0.98
N ILE A 106 -7.64 -3.56 -1.32
CA ILE A 106 -7.46 -2.49 -0.32
C ILE A 106 -8.85 -2.11 0.18
N LYS A 107 -9.08 -2.33 1.47
CA LYS A 107 -10.27 -1.87 2.19
C LYS A 107 -9.86 -0.76 3.11
#